data_AF-A0A7Y1TP55-F1
#
_entry.id   AF-A0A7Y1TP55-F1
#
_cell.length_a   1.000
_cell.length_b   1.000
_cell.length_c   1.000
_cell.angle_alpha   90.00
_cell.angle_beta   90.00
_cell.angle_gamma   90.00
#
_symmetry.space_group_name_H-M   'P 1'
#
loop_
_entity.id
_entity.type
_entity.pdbx_description
1 polymer ?
#
loop_
_entity_poly.entity_id
_entity_poly.type
_entity_poly.pdbx_seq_one_letter_code
_entity_poly.pdbx_strand_id
1 'polypeptide(L)'
;MNKRVLIITILVCCFQKGFTQHLDTIYVDENFEVITREKFKRKTKSGFFLLATINTDTAVYKKIRFREYYGQLNVKKKHQLNQLFFAKYKIDTTKTWLIHYIDTLPDINKLYKKSGVVLLDSLGNDYGNVMSIKRFNQNHIKRLRKQNRIDFYRTHKLVRSFKDYKKIAKRENRKLCKNKKLEFLHIYGFNKKYPLQDDEFNWRKDENLILQHVFTDGNRMYMNIIVFDDGSFYAHSGRAPLEKQKALFKLINYKKWKKIWLKEYNKITKTSEY
;
A
#
# COMPACT_ATOMS: atom_id res chain seq x y z
N MET A 1 -17.37 60.36 -7.85
CA MET A 1 -17.64 59.09 -7.11
C MET A 1 -17.69 59.42 -5.62
N ASN A 2 -18.81 59.12 -4.95
CA ASN A 2 -19.07 59.60 -3.60
C ASN A 2 -18.06 58.97 -2.61
N LYS A 3 -17.33 59.79 -1.82
CA LYS A 3 -16.25 59.30 -0.92
C LYS A 3 -16.72 58.20 0.04
N ARG A 4 -18.00 58.22 0.41
CA ARG A 4 -18.64 57.18 1.24
C ARG A 4 -18.76 55.83 0.53
N VAL A 5 -19.00 55.82 -0.78
CA VAL A 5 -19.08 54.59 -1.58
C VAL A 5 -17.68 53.96 -1.72
N LEU A 6 -16.64 54.77 -1.92
CA LEU A 6 -15.26 54.27 -2.00
C LEU A 6 -14.80 53.58 -0.70
N ILE A 7 -15.14 54.15 0.47
CA ILE A 7 -14.79 53.59 1.79
C ILE A 7 -15.50 52.26 2.04
N ILE A 8 -16.79 52.16 1.68
CA ILE A 8 -17.56 50.92 1.83
C ILE A 8 -17.00 49.82 0.91
N THR A 9 -16.63 50.15 -0.33
CA THR A 9 -16.02 49.16 -1.25
C THR A 9 -14.66 48.68 -0.75
N ILE A 10 -13.82 49.55 -0.19
CA ILE A 10 -12.53 49.16 0.40
C ILE A 10 -12.73 48.26 1.62
N LEU A 11 -13.68 48.57 2.50
CA LEU A 11 -14.00 47.74 3.66
C LEU A 11 -14.51 46.35 3.26
N VAL A 12 -15.39 46.24 2.26
CA VAL A 12 -15.91 44.96 1.76
C VAL A 12 -14.79 44.12 1.11
N CYS A 13 -13.84 44.74 0.41
CA CYS A 13 -12.67 44.03 -0.13
C CYS A 13 -11.68 43.55 0.94
N CYS A 14 -11.58 44.25 2.08
CA CYS A 14 -10.73 43.82 3.20
C CYS A 14 -11.31 42.64 3.99
N PHE A 15 -12.64 42.52 4.07
CA PHE A 15 -13.32 41.39 4.73
C PHE A 15 -13.42 40.11 3.87
N GLN A 16 -13.10 40.19 2.57
CA GLN A 16 -13.08 39.02 1.67
C GLN A 16 -11.77 38.23 1.68
N LYS A 17 -10.82 38.54 2.57
CA LYS A 17 -9.78 37.56 2.96
C LYS A 17 -10.43 36.51 3.86
N GLY A 18 -11.34 35.74 3.28
CA GLY A 18 -11.90 34.54 3.88
C GLY A 18 -10.75 33.70 4.42
N PHE A 19 -10.88 33.29 5.67
CA PHE A 19 -10.00 32.33 6.30
C PHE A 19 -10.01 31.05 5.47
N THR A 20 -9.08 30.93 4.52
CA THR A 20 -8.69 29.62 4.01
C THR A 20 -8.04 28.92 5.20
N GLN A 21 -8.81 28.06 5.88
CA GLN A 21 -8.27 27.15 6.90
C GLN A 21 -7.27 26.23 6.19
N HIS A 22 -6.01 26.64 6.15
CA HIS A 22 -4.93 25.76 5.73
C HIS A 22 -4.80 24.68 6.80
N LEU A 23 -5.18 23.45 6.46
CA LEU A 23 -4.99 22.31 7.34
C LEU A 23 -3.52 22.17 7.72
N ASP A 24 -3.24 22.08 9.02
CA ASP A 24 -1.88 21.91 9.50
C ASP A 24 -1.31 20.58 9.02
N THR A 25 -0.09 20.61 8.51
CA THR A 25 0.61 19.39 8.09
C THR A 25 1.45 18.86 9.25
N ILE A 26 1.07 17.70 9.77
CA ILE A 26 1.76 17.04 10.88
C ILE A 26 2.60 15.88 10.34
N TYR A 27 3.88 15.85 10.66
CA TYR A 27 4.79 14.77 10.28
C TYR A 27 4.87 13.75 11.40
N VAL A 28 4.59 12.49 11.09
CA VAL A 28 4.64 11.39 12.07
C VAL A 28 5.49 10.23 11.54
N ASP A 29 6.11 9.51 12.46
CA ASP A 29 6.98 8.38 12.14
C ASP A 29 6.21 7.06 12.01
N GLU A 30 6.95 5.94 11.92
CA GLU A 30 6.39 4.59 11.82
C GLU A 30 5.44 4.20 12.96
N ASN A 31 5.62 4.79 14.15
CA ASN A 31 4.86 4.51 15.37
C ASN A 31 3.78 5.55 15.65
N PHE A 32 3.53 6.47 14.71
CA PHE A 32 2.66 7.65 14.88
C PHE A 32 3.20 8.70 15.85
N GLU A 33 4.48 8.68 16.19
CA GLU A 33 5.07 9.75 17.00
C GLU A 33 5.36 10.98 16.13
N VAL A 34 5.03 12.16 16.64
CA VAL A 34 5.28 13.43 15.94
C VAL A 34 6.78 13.65 15.81
N ILE A 35 7.24 13.97 14.59
CA ILE A 35 8.64 14.23 14.28
C ILE A 35 8.81 15.53 13.51
N THR A 36 10.02 16.09 13.55
CA THR A 36 10.34 17.27 12.76
C THR A 36 10.32 16.97 11.26
N ARG A 37 10.06 18.00 10.44
CA ARG A 37 10.06 17.89 8.98
C ARG A 37 11.41 17.43 8.44
N GLU A 38 12.51 17.81 9.10
CA GLU A 38 13.88 17.47 8.76
C GLU A 38 14.12 15.98 8.98
N LYS A 39 13.75 15.46 10.16
CA LYS A 39 13.80 14.02 10.47
C LYS A 39 12.94 13.24 9.48
N PHE A 40 11.76 13.77 9.14
CA PHE A 40 10.86 13.17 8.17
C PHE A 40 11.49 13.07 6.77
N LYS A 41 12.02 14.19 6.25
CA LYS A 41 12.70 14.25 4.93
C LYS A 41 13.91 13.31 4.87
N ARG A 42 14.69 13.21 5.94
CA ARG A 42 15.86 12.32 6.02
C ARG A 42 15.45 10.85 5.96
N LYS A 43 14.49 10.43 6.80
CA LYS A 43 13.98 9.04 6.79
C LYS A 43 13.42 8.66 5.42
N THR A 44 12.61 9.53 4.80
CA THR A 44 11.97 9.24 3.50
C THR A 44 12.96 9.13 2.32
N LYS A 45 14.13 9.77 2.38
CA LYS A 45 15.18 9.65 1.35
C LYS A 45 15.84 8.25 1.29
N SER A 46 15.80 7.46 2.36
CA SER A 46 16.52 6.18 2.45
C SER A 46 15.96 5.06 1.55
N GLY A 47 14.74 5.21 1.01
CA GLY A 47 14.03 4.14 0.30
C GLY A 47 13.50 3.00 1.20
N PHE A 48 13.95 2.94 2.45
CA PHE A 48 13.51 2.00 3.49
C PHE A 48 12.05 2.20 3.89
N PHE A 49 11.61 3.44 3.82
CA PHE A 49 10.27 3.85 4.17
C PHE A 49 9.45 4.26 2.94
N LEU A 50 8.13 4.23 3.11
CA LEU A 50 7.15 4.82 2.22
C LEU A 50 6.47 5.99 2.93
N LEU A 51 5.95 6.92 2.13
CA LEU A 51 5.08 8.00 2.60
C LEU A 51 3.63 7.55 2.48
N ALA A 52 2.86 7.77 3.55
CA ALA A 52 1.40 7.74 3.51
C ALA A 52 0.87 9.13 3.90
N THR A 53 -0.20 9.57 3.24
CA THR A 53 -0.92 10.80 3.61
C THR A 53 -2.27 10.40 4.17
N ILE A 54 -2.63 10.95 5.32
CA ILE A 54 -3.94 10.79 5.95
C ILE A 54 -4.52 12.20 6.05
N ASN A 55 -5.66 12.41 5.42
CA ASN A 55 -6.37 13.69 5.51
C ASN A 55 -7.47 13.52 6.56
N THR A 56 -7.50 14.42 7.52
CA THR A 56 -8.59 14.58 8.49
C THR A 56 -9.17 15.98 8.32
N ASP A 57 -10.30 16.27 8.97
CA ASP A 57 -10.96 17.57 8.87
C ASP A 57 -10.11 18.71 9.47
N THR A 58 -9.17 18.38 10.37
CA THR A 58 -8.36 19.37 11.10
C THR A 58 -6.90 19.40 10.65
N ALA A 59 -6.36 18.30 10.13
CA ALA A 59 -4.94 18.20 9.77
C ALA A 59 -4.66 17.20 8.65
N VAL A 60 -3.53 17.42 7.97
CA VAL A 60 -2.94 16.49 7.01
C VAL A 60 -1.74 15.80 7.64
N TYR A 61 -1.88 14.52 7.97
CA TYR A 61 -0.77 13.73 8.50
C TYR A 61 0.07 13.16 7.37
N LYS A 62 1.36 13.49 7.36
CA LYS A 62 2.39 12.85 6.54
C LYS A 62 3.07 11.80 7.40
N LYS A 63 2.70 10.53 7.18
CA LYS A 63 3.21 9.40 7.94
C LYS A 63 4.31 8.66 7.20
N ILE A 64 5.38 8.34 7.91
CA ILE A 64 6.39 7.38 7.47
C ILE A 64 5.92 5.98 7.82
N ARG A 65 6.07 5.03 6.90
CA ARG A 65 5.81 3.62 7.18
C ARG A 65 6.87 2.73 6.57
N PHE A 66 7.09 1.57 7.17
CA PHE A 66 8.02 0.60 6.61
C PHE A 66 7.55 0.12 5.23
N ARG A 67 8.46 0.12 4.25
CA ARG A 67 8.24 -0.60 2.98
C ARG A 67 8.12 -2.10 3.25
N GLU A 68 9.03 -2.58 4.10
CA GLU A 68 9.19 -3.96 4.53
C GLU A 68 9.35 -4.02 6.04
N TYR A 69 8.69 -4.98 6.67
CA TYR A 69 8.69 -5.13 8.11
C TYR A 69 8.93 -6.58 8.50
N TYR A 70 9.83 -6.80 9.45
CA TYR A 70 10.22 -8.11 9.95
C TYR A 70 9.90 -8.16 11.45
N GLY A 71 8.84 -8.88 11.82
CA GLY A 71 8.33 -8.89 13.19
C GLY A 71 8.23 -10.29 13.79
N GLN A 72 7.71 -10.33 15.01
CA GLN A 72 7.40 -11.54 15.76
C GLN A 72 6.01 -11.38 16.37
N LEU A 73 5.11 -12.34 16.13
CA LEU A 73 3.85 -12.41 16.85
C LEU A 73 4.11 -12.88 18.28
N ASN A 74 3.45 -12.25 19.25
CA ASN A 74 3.45 -12.78 20.60
C ASN A 74 2.73 -14.14 20.63
N VAL A 75 3.08 -14.99 21.59
CA VAL A 75 2.59 -16.37 21.68
C VAL A 75 1.04 -16.41 21.71
N LYS A 76 0.43 -15.50 22.48
CA LYS A 76 -1.03 -15.40 22.61
C LYS A 76 -1.74 -15.06 21.30
N LYS A 77 -1.33 -13.98 20.61
CA LYS A 77 -1.92 -13.55 19.32
C LYS A 77 -1.72 -14.61 18.25
N LYS A 78 -0.55 -15.24 18.20
CA LYS A 78 -0.27 -16.35 17.27
C LYS A 78 -1.20 -17.53 17.53
N HIS A 79 -1.37 -17.94 18.78
CA HIS A 79 -2.27 -19.02 19.14
C HIS A 79 -3.72 -18.70 18.76
N GLN A 80 -4.20 -17.49 19.09
CA GLN A 80 -5.53 -17.01 18.72
C GLN A 80 -5.72 -16.99 17.19
N LEU A 81 -4.73 -16.47 16.44
CA LEU A 81 -4.76 -16.43 14.99
C LEU A 81 -4.86 -17.85 14.40
N ASN A 82 -4.03 -18.78 14.91
CA ASN A 82 -4.03 -20.18 14.48
C ASN A 82 -5.36 -20.87 14.75
N GLN A 83 -5.94 -20.70 15.94
CA GLN A 83 -7.25 -21.27 16.29
C GLN A 83 -8.35 -20.76 15.37
N LEU A 84 -8.41 -19.45 15.15
CA LEU A 84 -9.44 -18.82 14.32
C LEU A 84 -9.34 -19.29 12.86
N PHE A 85 -8.14 -19.32 12.31
CA PHE A 85 -7.91 -19.71 10.92
C PHE A 85 -8.10 -21.22 10.71
N PHE A 86 -7.68 -22.04 11.67
CA PHE A 86 -7.96 -23.47 11.60
C PHE A 86 -9.46 -23.75 11.70
N ALA A 87 -10.14 -23.22 12.73
CA ALA A 87 -11.55 -23.51 12.98
C ALA A 87 -12.42 -23.18 11.76
N LYS A 88 -12.17 -22.01 11.17
CA LYS A 88 -13.02 -21.43 10.15
C LYS A 88 -12.65 -21.80 8.72
N TYR A 89 -11.36 -21.86 8.44
CA TYR A 89 -10.85 -21.99 7.08
C TYR A 89 -10.16 -23.33 6.83
N LYS A 90 -10.02 -24.17 7.88
CA LYS A 90 -9.28 -25.43 7.87
C LYS A 90 -7.84 -25.26 7.36
N ILE A 91 -7.25 -24.11 7.68
CA ILE A 91 -5.90 -23.76 7.28
C ILE A 91 -4.90 -24.53 8.16
N ASP A 92 -3.93 -25.16 7.52
CA ASP A 92 -2.85 -25.87 8.21
C ASP A 92 -1.91 -24.87 8.91
N THR A 93 -1.99 -24.83 10.24
CA THR A 93 -1.23 -23.90 11.08
C THR A 93 0.24 -24.31 11.26
N THR A 94 0.64 -25.49 10.79
CA THR A 94 2.03 -25.97 10.84
C THR A 94 2.85 -25.52 9.62
N LYS A 95 2.18 -25.09 8.55
CA LYS A 95 2.83 -24.58 7.34
C LYS A 95 3.18 -23.11 7.48
N THR A 96 4.14 -22.68 6.66
CA THR A 96 4.36 -21.25 6.43
C THR A 96 3.18 -20.69 5.65
N TRP A 97 2.58 -19.61 6.11
CA TRP A 97 1.49 -18.94 5.40
C TRP A 97 2.05 -17.85 4.51
N LEU A 98 1.67 -17.84 3.23
CA LEU A 98 1.79 -16.68 2.36
C LEU A 98 0.41 -16.09 2.16
N ILE A 99 0.20 -14.91 2.71
CA ILE A 99 -1.05 -14.16 2.61
C ILE A 99 -0.87 -13.03 1.62
N HIS A 100 -1.69 -13.03 0.58
CA HIS A 100 -1.94 -11.86 -0.25
C HIS A 100 -3.23 -11.20 0.24
N TYR A 101 -3.08 -10.09 0.95
CA TYR A 101 -4.20 -9.32 1.45
C TYR A 101 -4.64 -8.26 0.43
N ILE A 102 -5.95 -8.18 0.21
CA ILE A 102 -6.60 -7.20 -0.65
C ILE A 102 -7.68 -6.49 0.17
N ASP A 103 -7.42 -5.23 0.52
CA ASP A 103 -8.36 -4.43 1.33
C ASP A 103 -9.78 -4.41 0.74
N THR A 104 -9.91 -4.22 -0.57
CA THR A 104 -11.21 -4.30 -1.24
C THR A 104 -11.11 -5.03 -2.57
N LEU A 105 -11.92 -6.08 -2.73
CA LEU A 105 -12.17 -6.70 -4.03
C LEU A 105 -12.99 -5.76 -4.91
N PRO A 106 -12.61 -5.58 -6.20
CA PRO A 106 -13.24 -4.60 -7.07
C PRO A 106 -14.62 -5.04 -7.55
N ASP A 107 -15.46 -4.07 -7.91
CA ASP A 107 -16.66 -4.31 -8.71
C ASP A 107 -16.24 -4.65 -10.15
N ILE A 108 -16.58 -5.86 -10.60
CA ILE A 108 -16.17 -6.34 -11.93
C ILE A 108 -16.73 -5.48 -13.06
N ASN A 109 -17.90 -4.88 -12.86
CA ASN A 109 -18.56 -4.06 -13.87
C ASN A 109 -17.89 -2.68 -14.00
N LYS A 110 -17.10 -2.28 -12.99
CA LYS A 110 -16.32 -1.04 -12.98
C LYS A 110 -14.86 -1.26 -13.38
N LEU A 111 -14.44 -2.51 -13.63
CA LEU A 111 -13.11 -2.79 -14.15
C LEU A 111 -12.99 -2.39 -15.63
N TYR A 112 -11.78 -2.06 -16.05
CA TYR A 112 -11.52 -1.69 -17.44
C TYR A 112 -11.69 -2.90 -18.35
N LYS A 113 -12.22 -2.68 -19.55
CA LYS A 113 -12.38 -3.75 -20.57
C LYS A 113 -11.03 -4.33 -21.03
N LYS A 114 -9.95 -3.53 -20.95
CA LYS A 114 -8.58 -3.94 -21.33
C LYS A 114 -7.56 -3.46 -20.30
N SER A 115 -6.51 -4.24 -20.10
CA SER A 115 -5.38 -3.84 -19.26
C SER A 115 -4.48 -2.85 -19.98
N GLY A 116 -3.82 -1.98 -19.22
CA GLY A 116 -2.92 -1.00 -19.80
C GLY A 116 -2.54 0.11 -18.82
N VAL A 117 -2.28 1.29 -19.38
CA VAL A 117 -1.93 2.50 -18.66
C VAL A 117 -3.00 3.54 -18.92
N VAL A 118 -3.49 4.15 -17.84
CA VAL A 118 -4.37 5.32 -17.88
C VAL A 118 -3.60 6.50 -17.34
N LEU A 119 -3.65 7.63 -18.05
CA LEU A 119 -3.10 8.89 -17.58
C LEU A 119 -4.08 9.52 -16.60
N LEU A 120 -3.55 10.28 -15.65
CA LEU A 120 -4.37 10.99 -14.68
C LEU A 120 -4.29 12.49 -14.92
N ASP A 121 -5.39 13.20 -14.68
CA ASP A 121 -5.41 14.66 -14.64
C ASP A 121 -4.82 15.19 -13.31
N SER A 122 -4.86 16.52 -13.11
CA SER A 122 -4.37 17.17 -11.88
C SER A 122 -5.16 16.79 -10.63
N LEU A 123 -6.40 16.33 -10.79
CA LEU A 123 -7.28 15.86 -9.71
C LEU A 123 -7.14 14.36 -9.46
N GLY A 124 -6.38 13.64 -10.29
CA GLY A 124 -6.21 12.20 -10.21
C GLY A 124 -7.30 11.39 -10.91
N ASN A 125 -8.17 12.03 -11.69
CA ASN A 125 -9.18 11.35 -12.50
C ASN A 125 -8.57 10.77 -13.77
N ASP A 126 -9.25 9.77 -14.34
CA ASP A 126 -8.84 9.16 -15.60
C ASP A 126 -8.90 10.17 -16.74
N TYR A 127 -7.78 10.32 -17.43
CA TYR A 127 -7.66 11.14 -18.62
C TYR A 127 -7.41 10.27 -19.85
N GLY A 128 -8.37 10.28 -20.77
CA GLY A 128 -8.30 9.60 -22.06
C GLY A 128 -8.44 8.08 -22.01
N ASN A 129 -8.12 7.44 -23.13
CA ASN A 129 -8.29 5.99 -23.31
C ASN A 129 -7.15 5.18 -22.70
N VAL A 130 -7.46 3.96 -22.24
CA VAL A 130 -6.45 2.99 -21.80
C VAL A 130 -5.47 2.69 -22.94
N MET A 131 -4.18 2.93 -22.71
CA MET A 131 -3.08 2.66 -23.63
C MET A 131 -2.38 1.34 -23.29
N SER A 132 -1.81 0.66 -24.28
CA SER A 132 -0.95 -0.50 -23.98
C SER A 132 0.35 -0.07 -23.28
N ILE A 133 0.89 -0.94 -22.43
CA ILE A 133 2.17 -0.68 -21.73
C ILE A 133 3.31 -0.42 -22.74
N LYS A 134 3.34 -1.18 -23.85
CA LYS A 134 4.32 -0.99 -24.93
C LYS A 134 4.26 0.41 -25.52
N ARG A 135 3.06 0.87 -25.88
CA ARG A 135 2.84 2.21 -26.44
C ARG A 135 3.16 3.30 -25.41
N PHE A 136 2.77 3.10 -24.16
CA PHE A 136 3.12 4.00 -23.06
C PHE A 136 4.63 4.14 -22.92
N ASN A 137 5.39 3.05 -22.85
CA ASN A 137 6.84 3.08 -22.70
C ASN A 137 7.53 3.77 -23.89
N GLN A 138 7.10 3.47 -25.12
CA GLN A 138 7.63 4.12 -26.33
C GLN A 138 7.39 5.63 -26.31
N ASN A 139 6.19 6.07 -25.92
CA ASN A 139 5.85 7.49 -25.83
C ASN A 139 6.53 8.18 -24.63
N HIS A 140 6.65 7.49 -23.50
CA HIS A 140 7.30 8.00 -22.29
C HIS A 140 8.79 8.25 -22.54
N ILE A 141 9.50 7.30 -23.14
CA ILE A 141 10.92 7.46 -23.52
C ILE A 141 11.09 8.61 -24.52
N LYS A 142 10.23 8.71 -25.54
CA LYS A 142 10.26 9.82 -26.50
C LYS A 142 10.00 11.19 -25.86
N ARG A 143 9.11 11.27 -24.87
CA ARG A 143 8.77 12.51 -24.15
C ARG A 143 9.86 12.93 -23.15
N LEU A 144 10.42 11.98 -22.39
CA LEU A 144 11.57 12.24 -21.50
C LEU A 144 12.74 12.83 -22.27
N ARG A 145 12.97 12.37 -23.51
CA ARG A 145 14.02 12.89 -24.39
C ARG A 145 13.73 14.29 -24.97
N LYS A 146 12.47 14.74 -24.99
CA LYS A 146 12.05 15.92 -25.76
C LYS A 146 11.80 17.17 -24.91
N GLN A 147 11.57 17.07 -23.59
CA GLN A 147 11.08 18.23 -22.83
C GLN A 147 11.58 18.32 -21.38
N ASN A 148 12.32 19.42 -21.12
CA ASN A 148 12.41 20.16 -19.85
C ASN A 148 11.07 20.83 -19.44
N ARG A 149 9.91 20.36 -19.94
CA ARG A 149 8.59 20.91 -19.61
C ARG A 149 7.85 19.95 -18.69
N ILE A 150 7.73 20.40 -17.46
CA ILE A 150 7.29 19.71 -16.27
C ILE A 150 5.78 19.98 -16.12
N ASP A 151 5.01 18.94 -15.73
CA ASP A 151 3.81 19.00 -14.88
C ASP A 151 2.51 18.31 -15.35
N PHE A 152 2.05 18.42 -16.59
CA PHE A 152 0.63 18.03 -16.86
C PHE A 152 0.32 16.52 -17.00
N TYR A 153 1.33 15.64 -17.15
CA TYR A 153 1.10 14.20 -17.43
C TYR A 153 2.02 13.24 -16.67
N ARG A 154 2.53 13.62 -15.49
CA ARG A 154 3.46 12.74 -14.73
C ARG A 154 2.76 11.54 -14.10
N THR A 155 1.49 11.68 -13.78
CA THR A 155 0.72 10.68 -13.04
C THR A 155 0.02 9.74 -14.01
N HIS A 156 0.30 8.46 -13.84
CA HIS A 156 -0.35 7.39 -14.59
C HIS A 156 -0.60 6.23 -13.62
N LYS A 157 -1.62 5.42 -13.92
CA LYS A 157 -1.88 4.19 -13.20
C LYS A 157 -1.96 3.00 -14.14
N LEU A 158 -1.47 1.86 -13.66
CA LEU A 158 -1.67 0.59 -14.32
C LEU A 158 -3.07 0.10 -14.02
N VAL A 159 -3.82 -0.18 -15.06
CA VAL A 159 -5.18 -0.71 -14.96
C VAL A 159 -5.22 -2.13 -15.51
N ARG A 160 -6.10 -2.95 -14.95
CA ARG A 160 -6.25 -4.35 -15.35
C ARG A 160 -7.68 -4.65 -15.73
N SER A 161 -7.82 -5.45 -16.79
CA SER A 161 -9.07 -6.11 -17.11
C SER A 161 -9.36 -7.24 -16.13
N PHE A 162 -10.63 -7.59 -15.98
CA PHE A 162 -11.03 -8.75 -15.19
C PHE A 162 -10.37 -10.04 -15.69
N LYS A 163 -10.32 -10.24 -17.02
CA LYS A 163 -9.66 -11.40 -17.65
C LYS A 163 -8.18 -11.51 -17.27
N ASP A 164 -7.44 -10.41 -17.34
CA ASP A 164 -6.01 -10.42 -17.00
C ASP A 164 -5.79 -10.54 -15.49
N TYR A 165 -6.67 -9.95 -14.69
CA TYR A 165 -6.67 -10.13 -13.23
C TYR A 165 -6.80 -11.62 -12.86
N LYS A 166 -7.84 -12.31 -13.37
CA LYS A 166 -8.02 -13.77 -13.15
C LYS A 166 -6.83 -14.57 -13.65
N LYS A 167 -6.31 -14.26 -14.84
CA LYS A 167 -5.16 -14.97 -15.43
C LYS A 167 -3.92 -14.87 -14.55
N ILE A 168 -3.64 -13.69 -13.99
CA ILE A 168 -2.49 -13.48 -13.10
C ILE A 168 -2.69 -14.25 -11.78
N ALA A 169 -3.87 -14.11 -11.15
CA ALA A 169 -4.18 -14.84 -9.91
C ALA A 169 -4.04 -16.36 -10.11
N LYS A 170 -4.57 -16.90 -11.22
CA LYS A 170 -4.45 -18.31 -11.61
C LYS A 170 -3.00 -18.76 -11.73
N ARG A 171 -2.19 -17.96 -12.43
CA ARG A 171 -0.77 -18.28 -12.63
C ARG A 171 0.00 -18.30 -11.31
N GLU A 172 -0.31 -17.38 -10.40
CA GLU A 172 0.32 -17.33 -9.08
C GLU A 172 -0.11 -18.52 -8.23
N ASN A 173 -1.41 -18.79 -8.15
CA ASN A 173 -1.95 -19.91 -7.39
C ASN A 173 -1.31 -21.25 -7.83
N ARG A 174 -1.29 -21.52 -9.15
CA ARG A 174 -0.66 -22.71 -9.72
C ARG A 174 0.83 -22.83 -9.43
N LYS A 175 1.55 -21.72 -9.29
CA LYS A 175 2.98 -21.73 -8.98
C LYS A 175 3.23 -21.95 -7.49
N LEU A 176 2.43 -21.34 -6.63
CA LEU A 176 2.63 -21.33 -5.19
C LEU A 176 2.10 -22.60 -4.52
N CYS A 177 0.96 -23.14 -4.98
CA CYS A 177 0.39 -24.38 -4.45
C CYS A 177 1.24 -25.64 -4.70
N LYS A 178 2.26 -25.56 -5.56
CA LYS A 178 3.23 -26.67 -5.74
C LYS A 178 4.14 -26.86 -4.52
N ASN A 179 4.28 -25.83 -3.67
CA ASN A 179 5.10 -25.93 -2.47
C ASN A 179 4.29 -26.49 -1.30
N LYS A 180 4.49 -27.77 -0.98
CA LYS A 180 3.76 -28.47 0.10
C LYS A 180 3.97 -27.86 1.50
N LYS A 181 5.06 -27.10 1.71
CA LYS A 181 5.37 -26.42 2.99
C LYS A 181 4.70 -25.05 3.14
N LEU A 182 4.03 -24.60 2.08
CA LEU A 182 3.39 -23.30 2.01
C LEU A 182 1.88 -23.47 1.99
N GLU A 183 1.20 -22.70 2.82
CA GLU A 183 -0.23 -22.45 2.68
C GLU A 183 -0.40 -21.08 2.00
N PHE A 184 -0.91 -21.07 0.77
CA PHE A 184 -1.12 -19.83 0.03
C PHE A 184 -2.56 -19.34 0.15
N LEU A 185 -2.72 -18.11 0.63
CA LEU A 185 -4.01 -17.55 1.04
C LEU A 185 -4.27 -16.22 0.35
N HIS A 186 -5.41 -16.13 -0.32
CA HIS A 186 -5.95 -14.89 -0.84
C HIS A 186 -7.00 -14.36 0.14
N ILE A 187 -6.70 -13.26 0.82
CA ILE A 187 -7.56 -12.72 1.86
C ILE A 187 -8.04 -11.33 1.48
N TYR A 188 -9.31 -11.02 1.76
CA TYR A 188 -9.86 -9.70 1.48
C TYR A 188 -10.66 -9.10 2.63
N GLY A 189 -10.63 -7.77 2.78
CA GLY A 189 -11.42 -7.06 3.79
C GLY A 189 -12.88 -6.87 3.34
N PHE A 190 -13.07 -6.14 2.23
CA PHE A 190 -14.38 -5.78 1.70
C PHE A 190 -14.60 -6.31 0.27
N ASN A 191 -15.86 -6.62 -0.09
CA ASN A 191 -16.22 -7.09 -1.42
C ASN A 191 -17.23 -6.16 -2.12
N LYS A 192 -16.80 -5.42 -3.15
CA LYS A 192 -17.66 -4.53 -3.97
C LYS A 192 -18.41 -5.27 -5.10
N LYS A 193 -18.95 -6.47 -4.86
CA LYS A 193 -19.62 -7.32 -5.88
C LYS A 193 -18.67 -8.07 -6.83
N TYR A 194 -17.51 -8.46 -6.33
CA TYR A 194 -16.66 -9.45 -6.98
C TYR A 194 -17.28 -10.85 -6.85
N PRO A 195 -17.34 -11.65 -7.94
CA PRO A 195 -17.94 -12.98 -7.94
C PRO A 195 -17.02 -13.99 -7.23
N LEU A 196 -17.39 -14.41 -6.02
CA LEU A 196 -16.58 -15.33 -5.21
C LEU A 196 -16.82 -16.82 -5.55
N GLN A 197 -18.01 -17.16 -6.04
CA GLN A 197 -18.45 -18.55 -6.24
C GLN A 197 -17.69 -19.27 -7.38
N ASP A 198 -17.08 -18.54 -8.30
CA ASP A 198 -16.42 -19.09 -9.49
C ASP A 198 -14.88 -19.13 -9.41
N ASP A 199 -14.29 -18.84 -8.25
CA ASP A 199 -12.85 -18.58 -8.20
C ASP A 199 -12.01 -19.72 -7.64
N GLU A 200 -11.21 -20.31 -8.55
CA GLU A 200 -10.07 -21.20 -8.29
C GLU A 200 -8.97 -20.59 -7.39
N PHE A 201 -9.19 -19.42 -6.77
CA PHE A 201 -8.19 -18.66 -6.02
C PHE A 201 -8.38 -18.73 -4.50
N ASN A 202 -9.39 -19.45 -4.01
CA ASN A 202 -9.63 -19.65 -2.58
C ASN A 202 -9.68 -18.33 -1.79
N TRP A 203 -10.53 -17.40 -2.24
CA TRP A 203 -10.73 -16.12 -1.56
C TRP A 203 -11.37 -16.33 -0.19
N ARG A 204 -10.76 -15.78 0.84
CA ARG A 204 -11.26 -15.82 2.22
C ARG A 204 -11.46 -14.39 2.73
N LYS A 205 -12.60 -14.11 3.35
CA LYS A 205 -12.85 -12.79 3.95
C LYS A 205 -12.07 -12.65 5.26
N ASP A 206 -11.44 -11.52 5.53
CA ASP A 206 -10.89 -11.19 6.85
C ASP A 206 -12.02 -10.71 7.78
N GLU A 207 -12.84 -11.65 8.24
CA GLU A 207 -13.92 -11.30 9.17
C GLU A 207 -13.37 -10.77 10.48
N ASN A 208 -14.07 -9.77 11.03
CA ASN A 208 -13.66 -9.02 12.21
C ASN A 208 -12.29 -8.32 12.07
N LEU A 209 -11.76 -8.21 10.84
CA LEU A 209 -10.54 -7.48 10.51
C LEU A 209 -9.33 -7.95 11.35
N ILE A 210 -9.26 -9.25 11.65
CA ILE A 210 -8.23 -9.82 12.54
C ILE A 210 -6.85 -9.61 11.95
N LEU A 211 -6.65 -9.96 10.67
CA LEU A 211 -5.35 -9.77 10.04
C LEU A 211 -5.03 -8.31 9.86
N GLN A 212 -6.03 -7.47 9.55
CA GLN A 212 -5.84 -6.03 9.51
C GLN A 212 -5.33 -5.48 10.84
N HIS A 213 -5.87 -5.91 11.99
CA HIS A 213 -5.38 -5.46 13.30
C HIS A 213 -3.97 -5.99 13.62
N VAL A 214 -3.58 -7.15 13.10
CA VAL A 214 -2.27 -7.75 13.37
C VAL A 214 -1.17 -7.19 12.45
N PHE A 215 -1.49 -6.96 11.18
CA PHE A 215 -0.53 -6.61 10.13
C PHE A 215 -0.83 -5.24 9.51
N THR A 216 -1.26 -4.29 10.32
CA THR A 216 -1.33 -2.87 9.97
C THR A 216 -0.17 -2.10 10.61
N ASP A 217 0.22 -1.01 9.97
CA ASP A 217 1.03 0.02 10.63
C ASP A 217 0.16 1.00 11.43
N GLY A 218 -1.15 0.76 11.53
CA GLY A 218 -2.17 1.64 12.12
C GLY A 218 -2.79 2.64 11.12
N ASN A 219 -2.30 2.68 9.87
CA ASN A 219 -2.93 3.45 8.79
C ASN A 219 -3.41 2.52 7.65
N ARG A 220 -2.51 1.67 7.14
CA ARG A 220 -2.87 0.69 6.10
C ARG A 220 -2.22 -0.65 6.33
N MET A 221 -2.96 -1.69 5.99
CA MET A 221 -2.50 -3.06 6.05
C MET A 221 -1.34 -3.34 5.08
N TYR A 222 -0.44 -4.24 5.46
CA TYR A 222 0.55 -4.81 4.56
C TYR A 222 -0.11 -5.80 3.57
N MET A 223 0.25 -5.72 2.29
CA MET A 223 -0.41 -6.49 1.23
C MET A 223 0.14 -7.91 1.07
N ASN A 224 1.43 -8.12 1.35
CA ASN A 224 2.09 -9.42 1.22
C ASN A 224 2.69 -9.78 2.57
N ILE A 225 2.18 -10.84 3.18
CA ILE A 225 2.56 -11.26 4.52
C ILE A 225 3.02 -12.71 4.46
N ILE A 226 4.15 -13.02 5.08
CA ILE A 226 4.64 -14.37 5.29
C ILE A 226 4.66 -14.60 6.79
N VAL A 227 3.96 -15.63 7.27
CA VAL A 227 3.93 -16.02 8.69
C VAL A 227 4.53 -17.42 8.81
N PHE A 228 5.55 -17.56 9.65
CA PHE A 228 6.17 -18.85 9.93
C PHE A 228 5.46 -19.56 11.09
N ASP A 229 5.69 -20.86 11.17
CA ASP A 229 5.20 -21.74 12.24
C ASP A 229 5.68 -21.31 13.63
N ASP A 230 6.83 -20.64 13.75
CA ASP A 230 7.36 -20.06 15.00
C ASP A 230 6.72 -18.70 15.36
N GLY A 231 5.90 -18.11 14.48
CA GLY A 231 5.23 -16.83 14.65
C GLY A 231 6.07 -15.63 14.23
N SER A 232 7.30 -15.84 13.77
CA SER A 232 8.03 -14.81 13.06
C SER A 232 7.28 -14.47 11.76
N PHE A 233 7.40 -13.22 11.32
CA PHE A 233 6.72 -12.80 10.11
C PHE A 233 7.48 -11.74 9.33
N TYR A 234 7.20 -11.71 8.03
CA TYR A 234 7.60 -10.67 7.10
C TYR A 234 6.35 -10.03 6.49
N ALA A 235 6.32 -8.72 6.38
CA ALA A 235 5.21 -7.98 5.80
C ALA A 235 5.73 -6.90 4.83
N HIS A 236 5.08 -6.74 3.68
CA HIS A 236 5.48 -5.78 2.66
C HIS A 236 4.28 -4.92 2.21
N SER A 237 4.48 -3.60 2.15
CA SER A 237 3.42 -2.61 1.94
C SER A 237 2.84 -2.60 0.52
N GLY A 238 3.56 -3.15 -0.45
CA GLY A 238 3.08 -3.37 -1.82
C GLY A 238 3.22 -4.83 -2.26
N ARG A 239 3.28 -5.08 -3.57
CA ARG A 239 3.58 -6.40 -4.13
C ARG A 239 5.09 -6.63 -4.18
N ALA A 240 5.62 -7.43 -3.25
CA ALA A 240 7.03 -7.82 -3.30
C ALA A 240 7.30 -8.67 -4.56
N PRO A 241 8.48 -8.59 -5.20
CA PRO A 241 8.82 -9.47 -6.30
C PRO A 241 8.70 -10.95 -5.89
N LEU A 242 8.06 -11.77 -6.72
CA LEU A 242 7.80 -13.18 -6.40
C LEU A 242 9.07 -13.95 -6.02
N GLU A 243 10.20 -13.66 -6.66
CA GLU A 243 11.48 -14.32 -6.37
C GLU A 243 12.00 -13.98 -4.96
N LYS A 244 11.81 -12.73 -4.51
CA LYS A 244 12.12 -12.35 -3.12
C LYS A 244 11.21 -13.07 -2.14
N GLN A 245 9.91 -13.16 -2.44
CA GLN A 245 8.96 -13.90 -1.60
C GLN A 245 9.36 -15.38 -1.47
N LYS A 246 9.68 -16.03 -2.60
CA LYS A 246 10.14 -17.42 -2.63
C LYS A 246 11.40 -17.65 -1.80
N ALA A 247 12.37 -16.73 -1.90
CA ALA A 247 13.56 -16.80 -1.07
C ALA A 247 13.20 -16.75 0.42
N LEU A 248 12.23 -15.92 0.79
CA LEU A 248 11.77 -15.77 2.17
C LEU A 248 10.94 -16.96 2.69
N PHE A 249 10.43 -17.88 1.87
CA PHE A 249 9.71 -19.06 2.40
C PHE A 249 10.61 -19.97 3.27
N LYS A 250 11.93 -19.81 3.20
CA LYS A 250 12.87 -20.51 4.09
C LYS A 250 13.19 -19.63 5.30
N LEU A 251 12.94 -20.14 6.50
CA LEU A 251 13.20 -19.42 7.76
C LEU A 251 14.65 -18.93 7.88
N ILE A 252 15.64 -19.68 7.38
CA ILE A 252 17.05 -19.27 7.36
C ILE A 252 17.27 -17.98 6.55
N ASN A 253 16.60 -17.86 5.41
CA ASN A 253 16.68 -16.66 4.58
C ASN A 253 15.96 -15.51 5.26
N TYR A 254 14.79 -15.75 5.85
CA TYR A 254 14.12 -14.73 6.68
C TYR A 254 15.05 -14.17 7.76
N LYS A 255 15.70 -15.03 8.55
CA LYS A 255 16.63 -14.62 9.62
C LYS A 255 17.79 -13.78 9.08
N LYS A 256 18.40 -14.21 7.96
CA LYS A 256 19.47 -13.46 7.29
C LYS A 256 19.01 -12.06 6.86
N TRP A 257 17.86 -11.97 6.21
CA TRP A 257 17.34 -10.71 5.68
C TRP A 257 16.87 -9.78 6.80
N LYS A 258 16.28 -10.31 7.87
CA LYS A 258 15.93 -9.55 9.08
C LYS A 258 17.17 -8.89 9.70
N LYS A 259 18.30 -9.60 9.77
CA LYS A 259 19.56 -9.04 10.29
C LYS A 259 20.07 -7.86 9.43
N ILE A 260 20.01 -8.01 8.11
CA ILE A 260 20.38 -6.93 7.17
C ILE A 260 19.44 -5.74 7.35
N TRP A 261 18.13 -6.00 7.38
CA TRP A 261 17.10 -4.99 7.58
C TRP A 261 17.29 -4.21 8.88
N LEU A 262 17.58 -4.89 10.00
CA LEU A 262 17.87 -4.26 11.30
C LEU A 262 19.12 -3.37 11.25
N LYS A 263 20.17 -3.81 10.55
CA LYS A 263 21.40 -3.02 10.39
C LYS A 263 21.12 -1.70 9.66
N GLU A 264 20.35 -1.76 8.56
CA GLU A 264 19.95 -0.58 7.80
C GLU A 264 19.03 0.34 8.62
N TYR A 265 18.05 -0.24 9.33
CA TYR A 265 17.18 0.53 10.22
C TYR A 265 17.98 1.31 11.26
N ASN A 266 18.89 0.62 11.97
CA ASN A 266 19.73 1.22 13.00
C ASN A 266 20.67 2.30 12.45
N LYS A 267 21.16 2.14 11.21
CA LYS A 267 21.96 3.18 10.55
C LYS A 267 21.12 4.45 10.32
N ILE A 268 19.88 4.30 9.87
CA ILE A 268 18.99 5.44 9.60
C ILE A 268 18.57 6.13 10.90
N THR A 269 18.32 5.39 11.98
CA THR A 269 17.90 5.94 13.27
C THR A 269 19.06 6.58 14.05
N LYS A 270 20.26 5.98 14.08
CA LYS A 270 21.42 6.58 14.76
C LYS A 270 21.90 7.88 14.11
N THR A 271 21.84 7.95 12.78
CA THR A 271 22.11 9.21 12.05
C THR A 271 21.02 10.28 12.29
N SER A 272 19.98 9.97 13.08
CA SER A 272 18.85 10.87 13.33
C SER A 272 18.81 11.53 14.70
N GLU A 273 19.76 11.18 15.57
CA GLU A 273 19.95 11.76 16.91
C GLU A 273 20.99 12.89 16.94
N TYR A 274 21.62 13.17 15.79
CA TYR A 274 22.50 14.31 15.54
C TYR A 274 21.92 15.18 14.42
#